data_AF-G1WGA4-F1
#
_entry.id   AF-G1WGA4-F1
#
_cell.length_a   1.000
_cell.length_b   1.000
_cell.length_c   1.000
_cell.angle_alpha   90.00
_cell.angle_beta   90.00
_cell.angle_gamma   90.00
#
_symmetry.space_group_name_H-M   'P 1'
#
loop_
_entity.id
_entity.type
_entity.pdbx_description
1 polymer ?
#
loop_
_entity_poly.entity_id
_entity_poly.type
_entity_poly.pdbx_seq_one_letter_code
_entity_poly.pdbx_strand_id
1 'polypeptide(L)'
;MPVDMGDLAYQVLLMVVSLALGAAAQGIRNAKRDREENKRELQEAIDAEHSVLQLLLYYRIKDEFHVHIGKGEPMRPAERRDLDRMYHLYHDEYGGNGGGTAMYKRLCELPIED
;
A
#
# COMPACT_ATOMS: atom_id res chain seq x y z
N MET A 1 -12.32 14.70 19.25
CA MET A 1 -11.99 13.50 18.45
C MET A 1 -10.49 13.55 18.21
N PRO A 2 -9.68 12.64 18.78
CA PRO A 2 -8.26 12.64 18.48
C PRO A 2 -8.12 12.16 17.04
N VAL A 3 -7.52 13.01 16.19
CA VAL A 3 -7.13 12.59 14.85
C VAL A 3 -5.94 11.67 15.03
N ASP A 4 -6.07 10.43 14.57
CA ASP A 4 -5.01 9.44 14.65
C ASP A 4 -3.82 9.92 13.81
N MET A 5 -2.70 10.22 14.47
CA MET A 5 -1.49 10.72 13.80
C MET A 5 -0.94 9.72 12.78
N GLY A 6 -1.25 8.42 12.93
CA GLY A 6 -0.90 7.39 11.95
C GLY A 6 -1.69 7.50 10.66
N ASP A 7 -2.99 7.80 10.74
CA ASP A 7 -3.88 7.99 9.59
C ASP A 7 -3.53 9.28 8.83
N LEU A 8 -3.18 10.34 9.56
CA LEU A 8 -2.68 11.58 8.98
C LEU A 8 -1.35 11.37 8.23
N ALA A 9 -0.40 10.65 8.82
CA ALA A 9 0.88 10.37 8.17
C ALA A 9 0.72 9.52 6.90
N TYR A 10 -0.18 8.53 6.94
CA TYR A 10 -0.52 7.68 5.80
C TYR A 10 -1.21 8.48 4.67
N GLN A 11 -2.17 9.34 5.01
CA GLN A 11 -2.85 10.22 4.06
C GLN A 11 -1.88 11.22 3.40
N VAL A 12 -0.94 11.76 4.17
CA VAL A 12 0.09 12.69 3.65
C VAL A 12 1.04 11.96 2.71
N LEU A 13 1.48 10.74 3.05
CA LEU A 13 2.34 9.94 2.18
C LEU A 13 1.66 9.64 0.83
N LEU A 14 0.40 9.21 0.87
CA LEU A 14 -0.39 8.95 -0.34
C LEU A 14 -0.57 10.22 -1.17
N MET A 15 -0.87 11.36 -0.55
CA MET A 15 -0.97 12.65 -1.26
C MET A 15 0.33 13.04 -1.96
N VAL A 16 1.48 12.84 -1.32
CA VAL A 16 2.79 13.21 -1.91
C VAL A 16 3.10 12.32 -3.11
N VAL A 17 2.81 11.02 -3.03
CA VAL A 17 2.98 10.09 -4.15
C VAL A 17 2.05 10.46 -5.32
N SER A 18 0.78 10.74 -5.05
CA SER A 18 -0.18 11.17 -6.08
C SER A 18 0.19 12.51 -6.71
N LEU A 19 0.74 13.46 -5.95
CA LEU A 19 1.19 14.77 -6.47
C LEU A 19 2.44 14.64 -7.35
N ALA A 20 3.39 13.79 -6.98
CA ALA A 20 4.58 13.51 -7.78
C ALA A 20 4.21 12.88 -9.14
N LEU A 21 3.21 12.00 -9.15
CA LEU A 21 2.68 11.38 -10.38
C LEU A 21 1.86 12.38 -11.22
N GLY A 22 1.08 13.26 -10.59
CA GLY A 22 0.32 14.30 -11.29
C GLY A 22 1.20 15.30 -12.06
N ALA A 23 2.39 15.62 -11.54
CA ALA A 23 3.36 16.48 -12.22
C ALA A 23 3.94 15.83 -13.49
N ALA A 24 4.12 14.52 -13.50
CA ALA A 24 4.54 13.77 -14.69
C ALA A 24 3.45 13.79 -15.78
N ALA A 25 2.17 13.66 -15.40
CA ALA A 25 1.04 13.70 -16.32
C ALA A 25 0.84 15.08 -16.98
N GLN A 26 1.23 16.17 -16.32
CA GLN A 26 1.01 17.53 -16.84
C GLN A 26 2.01 17.93 -17.96
N GLY A 27 3.16 17.26 -18.06
CA GLY A 27 4.10 17.42 -19.18
C GLY A 27 3.61 16.84 -20.52
N ILE A 28 2.70 15.86 -20.48
CA ILE A 28 2.22 15.08 -21.63
C ILE A 28 1.10 15.81 -22.40
N ARG A 29 0.51 16.85 -21.80
CA ARG A 29 -0.72 17.53 -22.27
C ARG A 29 -0.57 18.34 -23.57
N ASN A 30 0.65 18.54 -24.09
CA ASN A 30 0.94 19.38 -25.25
C ASN A 30 0.91 18.65 -26.62
N ALA A 31 0.71 17.33 -26.67
CA ALA A 31 0.80 16.56 -27.91
C ALA A 31 -0.55 15.93 -28.30
N LYS A 32 -1.38 16.69 -29.02
CA LYS A 32 -2.73 16.30 -29.45
C LYS A 32 -2.77 15.21 -30.56
N ARG A 33 -1.66 14.52 -30.83
CA ARG A 33 -1.56 13.53 -31.91
C ARG A 33 -1.71 12.07 -31.41
N ASP A 34 -1.72 11.89 -30.08
CA ASP A 34 -1.28 10.66 -29.41
C ASP A 34 -2.42 9.98 -28.63
N ARG A 35 -3.56 9.62 -29.25
CA ARG A 35 -4.69 9.03 -28.49
C ARG A 35 -4.51 7.56 -28.10
N GLU A 36 -3.79 6.78 -28.91
CA GLU A 36 -3.46 5.38 -28.57
C GLU A 36 -2.18 5.30 -27.75
N GLU A 37 -1.16 6.11 -28.07
CA GLU A 37 0.05 6.24 -27.25
C GLU A 37 -0.25 6.84 -25.87
N ASN A 38 -1.10 7.88 -25.73
CA ASN A 38 -1.52 8.34 -24.39
C ASN A 38 -2.23 7.26 -23.59
N LYS A 39 -3.06 6.41 -24.22
CA LYS A 39 -3.75 5.34 -23.48
C LYS A 39 -2.75 4.34 -22.95
N ARG A 40 -1.73 4.02 -23.75
CA ARG A 40 -0.66 3.12 -23.35
C ARG A 40 0.22 3.75 -22.27
N GLU A 41 0.66 4.99 -22.43
CA GLU A 41 1.45 5.72 -21.43
C GLU A 41 0.68 5.92 -20.12
N LEU A 42 -0.62 6.22 -20.20
CA LEU A 42 -1.49 6.32 -19.03
C LEU A 42 -1.63 4.96 -18.33
N GLN A 43 -1.79 3.88 -19.08
CA GLN A 43 -1.86 2.54 -18.51
C GLN A 43 -0.52 2.14 -17.88
N GLU A 44 0.61 2.43 -18.53
CA GLU A 44 1.95 2.19 -17.99
C GLU A 44 2.18 3.00 -16.70
N ALA A 45 1.66 4.23 -16.61
CA ALA A 45 1.72 5.03 -15.38
C ALA A 45 0.85 4.44 -14.26
N ILE A 46 -0.37 3.97 -14.57
CA ILE A 46 -1.26 3.30 -13.61
C ILE A 46 -0.62 2.00 -13.11
N ASP A 47 -0.05 1.20 -14.01
CA ASP A 47 0.61 -0.07 -13.68
C ASP A 47 1.84 0.18 -12.80
N ALA A 48 2.62 1.24 -13.10
CA ALA A 48 3.73 1.65 -12.28
C ALA A 48 3.28 2.10 -10.88
N GLU A 49 2.23 2.93 -10.79
CA GLU A 49 1.64 3.34 -9.52
C GLU A 49 1.17 2.13 -8.70
N HIS A 50 0.43 1.22 -9.33
CA HIS A 50 -0.03 -0.03 -8.71
C HIS A 50 1.14 -0.85 -8.16
N SER A 51 2.21 -1.00 -8.94
CA SER A 51 3.40 -1.75 -8.50
C SER A 51 4.10 -1.13 -7.29
N VAL A 52 4.15 0.22 -7.23
CA VAL A 52 4.75 0.94 -6.11
C VAL A 52 3.88 0.80 -4.85
N LEU A 53 2.57 1.00 -4.97
CA LEU A 53 1.63 0.85 -3.86
C LEU A 53 1.62 -0.58 -3.32
N GLN A 54 1.63 -1.58 -4.21
CA GLN A 54 1.77 -2.98 -3.87
C GLN A 54 3.06 -3.24 -3.07
N LEU A 55 4.19 -2.69 -3.50
CA LEU A 55 5.48 -2.85 -2.83
C LEU A 55 5.50 -2.19 -1.44
N LEU A 56 4.93 -0.99 -1.31
CA LEU A 56 4.83 -0.30 -0.03
C LEU A 56 3.97 -1.08 0.96
N LEU A 57 2.82 -1.61 0.52
CA LEU A 57 1.97 -2.46 1.34
C LEU A 57 2.68 -3.76 1.75
N TYR A 58 3.43 -4.39 0.83
CA TYR A 58 4.25 -5.55 1.15
C TYR A 58 5.26 -5.25 2.27
N TYR A 59 6.00 -4.15 2.18
CA TYR A 59 6.97 -3.77 3.21
C TYR A 59 6.29 -3.45 4.53
N ARG A 60 5.11 -2.81 4.51
CA ARG A 60 4.38 -2.53 5.74
C ARG A 60 3.92 -3.82 6.43
N ILE A 61 3.41 -4.81 5.69
CA ILE A 61 3.08 -6.14 6.23
C ILE A 61 4.33 -6.83 6.78
N LYS A 62 5.48 -6.69 6.10
CA LYS A 62 6.77 -7.22 6.56
C LYS A 62 7.22 -6.57 7.87
N ASP A 63 6.98 -5.28 8.06
CA ASP A 63 7.32 -4.58 9.31
C ASP A 63 6.48 -5.12 10.47
N GLU A 64 5.16 -5.30 10.27
CA GLU A 64 4.29 -5.94 11.27
C GLU A 64 4.78 -7.36 11.60
N PHE A 65 5.18 -8.12 10.57
CA PHE A 65 5.78 -9.44 10.75
C PHE A 65 7.04 -9.38 11.61
N HIS A 66 7.92 -8.42 11.35
CA HIS A 66 9.14 -8.26 12.12
C HIS A 66 8.87 -7.87 13.58
N VAL A 67 7.92 -6.97 13.82
CA VAL A 67 7.54 -6.54 15.18
C VAL A 67 6.94 -7.71 15.96
N HIS A 68 5.88 -8.33 15.45
CA HIS A 68 5.12 -9.28 16.24
C HIS A 68 5.70 -10.70 16.24
N ILE A 69 6.22 -11.18 15.12
CA ILE A 69 6.83 -12.52 15.04
C ILE A 69 8.34 -12.43 15.31
N GLY A 70 9.02 -11.45 14.71
CA GLY A 70 10.48 -11.32 14.82
C GLY A 70 10.96 -10.88 16.21
N LYS A 71 10.29 -9.92 16.82
CA LYS A 71 10.60 -9.43 18.18
C LYS A 71 9.71 -10.02 19.27
N GLY A 72 8.63 -10.70 18.88
CA GLY A 72 7.70 -11.32 19.83
C GLY A 72 6.79 -10.32 20.54
N GLU A 73 6.59 -9.13 19.97
CA GLU A 73 5.69 -8.13 20.56
C GLU A 73 4.23 -8.59 20.40
N PRO A 74 3.41 -8.53 21.46
CA PRO A 74 2.01 -8.93 21.38
C PRO A 74 1.24 -8.04 20.40
N MET A 75 0.26 -8.63 19.72
CA MET A 75 -0.58 -7.90 18.77
C MET A 75 -1.87 -7.44 19.45
N ARG A 76 -2.18 -6.16 19.31
CA ARG A 76 -3.40 -5.54 19.84
C ARG A 76 -4.55 -5.61 18.82
N PRO A 77 -5.82 -5.46 19.26
CA PRO A 77 -6.97 -5.56 18.37
C PRO A 77 -6.97 -4.49 17.26
N ALA A 78 -6.41 -3.32 17.51
CA ALA A 78 -6.30 -2.25 16.50
C ALA A 78 -5.30 -2.64 15.39
N GLU A 79 -4.14 -3.14 15.77
CA GLU A 79 -3.09 -3.58 14.84
C GLU A 79 -3.57 -4.72 13.95
N ARG A 80 -4.36 -5.66 14.49
CA ARG A 80 -5.05 -6.69 13.69
C ARG A 80 -5.92 -6.07 12.60
N ARG A 81 -6.79 -5.13 12.95
CA ARG A 81 -7.73 -4.52 11.98
C ARG A 81 -6.99 -3.76 10.89
N ASP A 82 -5.92 -3.06 11.26
CA ASP A 82 -5.09 -2.32 10.31
C ASP A 82 -4.35 -3.28 9.39
N LEU A 83 -3.79 -4.36 9.93
CA LEU A 83 -3.16 -5.43 9.15
C LEU A 83 -4.14 -6.06 8.15
N ASP A 84 -5.37 -6.38 8.58
CA ASP A 84 -6.39 -6.96 7.71
C ASP A 84 -6.72 -6.00 6.55
N ARG A 85 -6.90 -4.70 6.85
CA ARG A 85 -7.15 -3.68 5.83
C ARG A 85 -5.99 -3.57 4.84
N MET A 86 -4.76 -3.52 5.34
CA MET A 86 -3.57 -3.44 4.50
C MET A 86 -3.42 -4.67 3.60
N TYR A 87 -3.71 -5.86 4.15
CA TYR A 87 -3.66 -7.10 3.38
C TYR A 87 -4.70 -7.14 2.27
N HIS A 88 -5.94 -6.73 2.54
CA HIS A 88 -6.98 -6.67 1.51
C HIS A 88 -6.63 -5.70 0.39
N LEU A 89 -6.09 -4.51 0.71
CA LEU A 89 -5.57 -3.60 -0.31
C LEU A 89 -4.43 -4.25 -1.11
N TYR A 90 -3.47 -4.88 -0.42
CA TYR A 90 -2.34 -5.55 -1.06
C TYR A 90 -2.78 -6.66 -2.02
N HIS A 91 -3.66 -7.56 -1.57
CA HIS A 91 -4.01 -8.79 -2.26
C HIS A 91 -5.13 -8.60 -3.29
N ASP A 92 -6.23 -7.97 -2.87
CA ASP A 92 -7.46 -7.93 -3.66
C ASP A 92 -7.42 -6.77 -4.66
N GLU A 93 -6.93 -5.60 -4.24
CA GLU A 93 -6.91 -4.39 -5.10
C GLU A 93 -5.64 -4.32 -5.96
N TYR A 94 -4.47 -4.59 -5.37
CA TYR A 94 -3.18 -4.47 -6.06
C TYR A 94 -2.57 -5.82 -6.51
N GLY A 95 -3.29 -6.93 -6.35
CA GLY A 95 -2.89 -8.25 -6.89
C GLY A 95 -1.65 -8.87 -6.24
N GLY A 96 -1.24 -8.38 -5.07
CA GLY A 96 -0.11 -8.89 -4.31
C GLY A 96 -0.32 -10.30 -3.78
N ASN A 97 0.74 -11.12 -3.78
CA ASN A 97 0.64 -12.53 -3.38
C ASN A 97 1.94 -13.04 -2.74
N GLY A 98 2.08 -14.37 -2.62
CA GLY A 98 3.33 -15.02 -2.22
C GLY A 98 3.76 -14.68 -0.79
N GLY A 99 4.95 -14.07 -0.65
CA GLY A 99 5.56 -13.77 0.64
C GLY A 99 4.70 -12.87 1.52
N GLY A 100 4.03 -11.86 0.96
CA GLY A 100 3.14 -10.96 1.71
C GLY A 100 1.95 -11.71 2.31
N THR A 101 1.31 -12.57 1.52
CA THR A 101 0.22 -13.45 1.98
C THR A 101 0.68 -14.45 3.02
N ALA A 102 1.88 -15.01 2.88
CA ALA A 102 2.42 -15.94 3.87
C ALA A 102 2.68 -15.24 5.22
N MET A 103 3.25 -14.02 5.21
CA MET A 103 3.47 -13.21 6.41
C MET A 103 2.15 -12.83 7.08
N TYR A 104 1.17 -12.37 6.30
CA TYR A 104 -0.17 -12.04 6.81
C TYR A 104 -0.82 -13.23 7.54
N LYS A 105 -0.85 -14.41 6.89
CA LYS A 105 -1.44 -15.62 7.51
C LYS A 105 -0.78 -15.98 8.84
N ARG A 106 0.55 -15.88 8.91
CA ARG A 106 1.31 -16.10 10.15
C ARG A 106 0.95 -15.08 11.23
N LEU A 107 0.83 -13.81 10.84
CA LEU A 107 0.38 -12.78 11.77
C LEU A 107 -1.04 -13.07 12.28
N CYS A 108 -1.95 -13.59 11.45
CA CYS A 108 -3.31 -14.01 11.86
C CYS A 108 -3.35 -15.16 12.88
N GLU A 109 -2.30 -15.96 12.97
CA GLU A 109 -2.19 -17.05 13.95
C GLU A 109 -1.85 -16.53 15.36
N LEU A 110 -1.41 -15.27 15.50
CA LEU A 110 -1.03 -14.69 16.78
C LEU A 110 -2.24 -14.46 17.69
N PRO A 111 -2.14 -14.80 18.99
CA PRO A 111 -3.12 -14.39 19.96
C PRO A 111 -3.16 -12.86 20.06
N ILE A 112 -4.37 -12.34 20.22
CA ILE A 112 -4.58 -10.90 20.42
C ILE A 112 -4.54 -10.63 21.92
N GLU A 113 -3.77 -9.63 22.33
CA GLU A 113 -3.74 -9.14 23.71
C GLU A 113 -4.91 -8.18 23.96
N ASP A 114 -5.62 -8.36 25.06
CA ASP A 114 -6.82 -7.60 25.44
C ASP A 114 -6.52 -6.14 25.84
#